data_AF-A0AAP2Z721-F1
#
_entry.id   AF-A0AAP2Z721-F1
#
_cell.length_a   1.000
_cell.length_b   1.000
_cell.length_c   1.000
_cell.angle_alpha   90.00
_cell.angle_beta   90.00
_cell.angle_gamma   90.00
#
_symmetry.space_group_name_H-M   'P 1'
#
loop_
_entity.id
_entity.type
_entity.pdbx_description
1 polymer ?
#
loop_
_entity_poly.entity_id
_entity_poly.type
_entity_poly.pdbx_seq_one_letter_code
_entity_poly.pdbx_strand_id
1 'polypeptide(L)'
;MALTPSVIAMLVFTLAAFWGIATWSLVRTLRQEDRKAAMLEDQDRVDTYSPKALADLRAWIEANPDDPLVGQARESYNECVDVLESTDRHFYDWSESEIRSLERL
;
A
#
# COMPACT_ATOMS: atom_id res chain seq x y z
N MET A 1 -12.16 52.65 26.09
CA MET A 1 -11.18 52.05 27.00
C MET A 1 -10.23 51.22 26.16
N ALA A 2 -8.94 51.56 26.11
CA ALA A 2 -7.95 50.77 25.38
C ALA A 2 -7.67 49.46 26.15
N LEU A 3 -7.57 48.34 25.43
CA LEU A 3 -7.19 47.06 26.02
C LEU A 3 -5.79 47.18 26.61
N THR A 4 -5.61 46.78 27.87
CA THR A 4 -4.28 46.78 28.49
C THR A 4 -3.37 45.78 27.77
N PRO A 5 -2.04 46.04 27.70
CA PRO A 5 -1.09 45.13 27.05
C PRO A 5 -1.14 43.70 27.58
N SER A 6 -1.45 43.53 28.88
CA SER A 6 -1.62 42.23 29.51
C SER A 6 -2.81 41.45 28.97
N VAL A 7 -3.94 42.11 28.68
CA VAL A 7 -5.13 41.47 28.09
C VAL A 7 -4.85 41.04 26.66
N ILE A 8 -4.15 41.86 25.88
CA ILE A 8 -3.75 41.52 24.51
C ILE A 8 -2.80 40.31 24.53
N ALA A 9 -1.81 40.31 25.42
CA ALA A 9 -0.87 39.19 25.56
C ALA A 9 -1.60 37.88 25.91
N MET A 10 -2.57 37.93 26.84
CA MET A 10 -3.36 36.76 27.21
C MET A 10 -4.20 36.25 26.04
N LEU A 11 -4.83 37.14 25.27
CA LEU A 11 -5.63 36.77 24.10
C LEU A 11 -4.79 36.13 22.99
N VAL A 12 -3.62 36.69 22.71
CA VAL A 12 -2.69 36.10 21.72
C VAL A 12 -2.19 34.74 22.20
N PHE A 13 -1.85 34.64 23.49
CA PHE A 13 -1.41 33.38 24.08
C PHE A 13 -2.49 32.29 23.99
N THR A 14 -3.75 32.59 24.32
CA THR A 14 -4.82 31.59 24.25
C THR A 14 -5.11 31.17 22.81
N LEU A 15 -5.11 32.11 21.86
CA LEU A 15 -5.25 31.76 20.43
C LEU A 15 -4.10 30.87 19.96
N ALA A 16 -2.87 31.25 20.26
CA ALA A 16 -1.68 30.52 19.81
C ALA A 16 -1.57 29.16 20.50
N ALA A 17 -1.89 29.06 21.79
CA ALA A 17 -1.87 27.80 22.52
C ALA A 17 -2.93 26.84 21.96
N PHE A 18 -4.17 27.31 21.81
CA PHE A 18 -5.26 26.44 21.32
C PHE A 18 -5.02 26.00 19.88
N TRP A 19 -4.77 26.96 18.99
CA TRP A 19 -4.63 26.67 17.56
C TRP A 19 -3.28 26.00 17.26
N GLY A 20 -2.21 26.45 17.90
CA GLY A 20 -0.88 25.86 17.74
C GLY A 20 -0.83 24.41 18.20
N ILE A 21 -1.41 24.08 19.35
CA ILE A 21 -1.44 22.69 19.84
C ILE A 21 -2.34 21.82 18.93
N ALA A 22 -3.51 22.32 18.52
CA ALA A 22 -4.41 21.59 17.63
C ALA A 22 -3.76 21.28 16.27
N THR A 23 -3.19 22.30 15.62
CA THR A 23 -2.48 22.13 14.34
C THR A 23 -1.26 21.25 14.49
N TRP A 24 -0.46 21.41 15.55
CA TRP A 24 0.70 20.56 15.80
C TRP A 24 0.30 19.11 16.00
N SER A 25 -0.74 18.83 16.79
CA SER A 25 -1.25 17.48 17.00
C SER A 25 -1.73 16.86 15.70
N LEU A 26 -2.49 17.61 14.88
CA LEU A 26 -2.97 17.14 13.58
C LEU A 26 -1.81 16.80 12.63
N VAL A 27 -0.85 17.72 12.46
CA VAL A 27 0.34 17.50 11.62
C VAL A 27 1.18 16.33 12.14
N ARG A 28 1.31 16.20 13.45
CA ARG A 28 2.01 15.07 14.08
C ARG A 28 1.31 13.74 13.76
N THR A 29 -0.01 13.69 13.92
CA THR A 29 -0.81 12.50 13.63
C THR A 29 -0.70 12.13 12.17
N LEU A 30 -0.94 13.08 11.26
CA LEU A 30 -0.83 12.85 9.81
C LEU A 30 0.57 12.37 9.42
N ARG A 31 1.64 12.96 9.96
CA ARG A 31 3.01 12.48 9.70
C ARG A 31 3.32 11.11 10.30
N GLN A 32 2.64 10.71 11.37
CA GLN A 32 2.75 9.36 11.92
C GLN A 32 1.99 8.35 11.08
N GLU A 33 0.84 8.75 10.54
CA GLU A 33 0.09 7.94 9.58
C GLU A 33 0.83 7.82 8.26
N ASP A 34 1.43 8.88 7.72
CA ASP A 34 2.27 8.82 6.51
C ASP A 34 3.44 7.85 6.67
N ARG A 35 4.09 7.81 7.85
CA ARG A 35 5.16 6.82 8.10
C ARG A 35 4.63 5.39 8.20
N LYS A 36 3.41 5.20 8.72
CA LYS A 36 2.78 3.89 8.76
C LYS A 36 2.29 3.46 7.38
N ALA A 37 1.76 4.39 6.59
CA ALA A 37 1.36 4.19 5.20
C ALA A 37 2.58 3.82 4.35
N ALA A 38 3.69 4.54 4.49
CA ALA A 38 4.95 4.20 3.81
C ALA A 38 5.51 2.84 4.23
N MET A 39 5.31 2.41 5.49
CA MET A 39 5.68 1.06 5.93
C MET A 39 4.73 -0.04 5.41
N LEU A 40 3.46 0.29 5.15
CA LEU A 40 2.52 -0.63 4.50
C LEU A 40 2.82 -0.76 3.00
N GLU A 41 3.19 0.34 2.35
CA GLU A 41 3.57 0.36 0.93
C GLU A 41 4.85 -0.47 0.67
N ASP A 42 5.74 -0.58 1.65
CA ASP A 42 6.93 -1.46 1.62
C ASP A 42 6.61 -2.93 2.00
N GLN A 43 5.41 -3.21 2.52
CA GLN A 43 4.92 -4.56 2.81
C GLN A 43 4.04 -5.16 1.70
N ASP A 44 3.69 -4.41 0.65
CA ASP A 44 2.60 -4.77 -0.26
C ASP A 44 3.05 -5.16 -1.67
N ARG A 45 4.10 -5.99 -1.75
CA ARG A 45 4.41 -6.78 -2.95
C ARG A 45 4.74 -8.22 -2.58
N VAL A 46 3.94 -8.77 -1.66
CA VAL A 46 4.00 -10.19 -1.32
C VAL A 46 3.33 -10.97 -2.46
N ASP A 47 4.03 -11.98 -2.95
CA ASP A 47 3.51 -13.00 -3.84
C ASP A 47 2.24 -13.62 -3.22
N THR A 48 1.09 -13.19 -3.76
CA THR A 48 -0.23 -13.55 -3.22
C THR A 48 -0.57 -15.02 -3.51
N TYR A 49 0.03 -15.60 -4.55
CA TYR A 49 -0.18 -16.98 -4.96
C TYR A 49 1.08 -17.82 -4.75
N SER A 50 0.92 -18.99 -4.15
CA SER A 50 1.95 -20.03 -4.18
C SER A 50 2.21 -20.52 -5.62
N PRO A 51 3.38 -21.12 -5.92
CA PRO A 51 3.69 -21.64 -7.26
C PRO A 51 2.61 -22.55 -7.83
N LYS A 52 2.07 -23.44 -6.98
CA LYS A 52 0.98 -24.35 -7.36
C LYS A 52 -0.31 -23.60 -7.68
N ALA A 53 -0.68 -22.62 -6.86
CA ALA A 53 -1.91 -21.85 -7.07
C ALA A 53 -1.84 -21.01 -8.37
N LEU A 54 -0.68 -20.45 -8.69
CA LEU A 54 -0.48 -19.69 -9.93
C LEU A 54 -0.51 -20.60 -11.17
N ALA A 55 0.04 -21.82 -11.07
CA ALA A 55 -0.05 -22.83 -12.12
C ALA A 55 -1.49 -23.31 -12.34
N ASP A 56 -2.23 -23.55 -11.26
CA ASP A 56 -3.64 -23.94 -11.33
C ASP A 56 -4.50 -22.83 -11.95
N LEU A 57 -4.22 -21.55 -11.63
CA LEU A 57 -4.90 -20.40 -12.22
C LEU A 57 -4.65 -20.30 -13.74
N ARG A 58 -3.39 -20.46 -14.18
CA ARG A 58 -3.03 -20.50 -15.60
C ARG A 58 -3.77 -21.63 -16.33
N ALA A 59 -3.74 -22.84 -15.77
CA ALA A 59 -4.42 -23.99 -16.36
C ALA A 59 -5.94 -23.76 -16.48
N TRP A 60 -6.54 -23.10 -15.48
CA TRP A 60 -7.95 -22.75 -15.50
C TRP A 60 -8.27 -21.70 -16.59
N ILE A 61 -7.44 -20.66 -16.73
CA ILE A 61 -7.58 -19.64 -17.78
C ILE A 61 -7.49 -20.26 -19.17
N GLU A 62 -6.52 -21.14 -19.40
CA GLU A 62 -6.32 -21.82 -20.69
C GLU A 62 -7.47 -22.80 -21.01
N ALA A 63 -8.04 -23.45 -20.00
CA ALA A 63 -9.14 -24.40 -20.17
C ALA A 63 -10.51 -23.75 -20.37
N ASN A 64 -10.70 -22.48 -19.98
CA ASN A 64 -12.01 -21.81 -19.98
C ASN A 64 -11.99 -20.47 -20.71
N PRO A 65 -11.53 -20.35 -21.97
CA PRO A 65 -11.29 -19.06 -22.61
C PRO A 65 -12.53 -18.14 -22.76
N ASP A 66 -13.74 -18.72 -22.78
CA ASP A 66 -15.00 -18.00 -22.95
C ASP A 66 -15.73 -17.72 -21.62
N ASP A 67 -15.13 -18.07 -20.47
CA ASP A 67 -15.72 -17.80 -19.17
C ASP A 67 -15.68 -16.28 -18.85
N PRO A 68 -16.78 -15.69 -18.35
CA PRO A 68 -16.85 -14.25 -18.06
C PRO A 68 -15.81 -13.75 -17.06
N LEU A 69 -15.24 -14.63 -16.21
CA LEU A 69 -14.23 -14.27 -15.21
C LEU A 69 -12.80 -14.35 -15.73
N VAL A 70 -12.57 -14.84 -16.95
CA VAL A 70 -11.22 -15.02 -17.52
C VAL A 70 -10.44 -13.73 -17.62
N GLY A 71 -11.11 -12.62 -17.96
CA GLY A 71 -10.45 -11.32 -18.02
C GLY A 71 -9.85 -10.92 -16.68
N GLN A 72 -10.63 -11.10 -15.60
CA GLN A 72 -10.18 -10.81 -14.25
C GLN A 72 -9.10 -11.79 -13.78
N ALA A 73 -9.26 -13.08 -14.06
CA ALA A 73 -8.27 -14.09 -13.73
C ALA A 73 -6.92 -13.84 -14.41
N ARG A 74 -6.93 -13.40 -15.67
CA ARG A 74 -5.73 -13.03 -16.43
C ARG A 74 -5.05 -11.80 -15.87
N GLU A 75 -5.82 -10.79 -15.49
CA GLU A 75 -5.29 -9.58 -14.83
C GLU A 75 -4.59 -9.94 -13.53
N SER A 76 -5.24 -10.72 -12.65
CA SER A 76 -4.66 -11.18 -11.39
C SER A 76 -3.43 -12.08 -11.58
N TYR A 77 -3.41 -12.93 -12.60
CA TYR A 77 -2.24 -13.73 -12.95
C TYR A 77 -1.05 -12.84 -13.33
N ASN A 78 -1.27 -11.88 -14.24
CA ASN A 78 -0.23 -10.99 -14.74
C ASN A 78 0.33 -10.08 -13.64
N GLU A 79 -0.53 -9.58 -12.75
CA GLU A 79 -0.11 -8.79 -11.58
C GLU A 79 0.79 -9.60 -10.63
N CYS A 80 0.46 -10.87 -10.37
CA CYS A 80 1.30 -11.71 -9.54
C CYS A 80 2.67 -11.99 -10.18
N VAL A 81 2.72 -12.18 -11.51
CA VAL A 81 3.99 -12.33 -12.24
C VAL A 81 4.82 -11.05 -12.13
N ASP A 82 4.22 -9.87 -12.29
CA ASP A 82 4.93 -8.59 -12.14
C ASP A 82 5.51 -8.38 -10.74
N VAL A 83 4.77 -8.78 -9.71
CA VAL A 83 5.23 -8.74 -8.33
C VAL A 83 6.43 -9.67 -8.13
N LEU A 84 6.35 -10.90 -8.63
CA LEU A 84 7.43 -11.89 -8.55
C LEU A 84 8.70 -11.43 -9.28
N GLU A 85 8.59 -10.79 -10.45
CA GLU A 85 9.77 -10.31 -11.20
C GLU A 85 10.48 -9.12 -10.54
N SER A 86 9.78 -8.37 -9.70
CA SER A 86 10.25 -7.06 -9.20
C SER A 86 10.69 -7.04 -7.74
N THR A 87 10.36 -8.08 -6.98
CA THR A 87 10.59 -8.16 -5.55
C THR A 87 11.64 -9.24 -5.27
N ASP A 88 12.77 -8.87 -4.65
CA ASP A 88 13.83 -9.82 -4.27
C ASP A 88 13.45 -10.75 -3.09
N ARG A 89 12.28 -10.55 -2.49
CA ARG A 89 11.85 -11.21 -1.27
C ARG A 89 10.51 -11.90 -1.46
N HIS A 90 10.56 -13.21 -1.70
CA HIS A 90 9.38 -14.05 -1.86
C HIS A 90 8.96 -14.66 -0.52
N PHE A 91 7.65 -14.73 -0.28
CA PHE A 91 7.05 -15.39 0.88
C PHE A 91 7.01 -16.91 0.69
N TYR A 92 6.75 -17.38 -0.53
CA TYR A 92 6.86 -18.80 -0.89
C TYR A 92 8.27 -19.14 -1.39
N ASP A 93 8.63 -20.42 -1.29
CA ASP A 93 9.91 -20.96 -1.77
C ASP A 93 9.93 -21.03 -3.31
N TRP A 94 9.97 -19.89 -3.98
CA TRP A 94 10.14 -19.80 -5.43
C TRP A 94 11.58 -20.05 -5.82
N SER A 95 11.80 -20.90 -6.82
CA SER A 95 13.08 -20.94 -7.51
C SER A 95 13.15 -19.89 -8.61
N GLU A 96 14.35 -19.32 -8.81
CA GLU A 96 14.67 -18.43 -9.94
C GLU A 96 14.33 -19.04 -11.30
N SER A 97 14.36 -20.36 -11.43
CA SER A 97 13.94 -21.06 -12.66
C SER A 97 12.43 -21.04 -12.85
N GLU A 98 11.65 -21.16 -11.78
CA GLU A 98 10.19 -21.11 -11.85
C GLU A 98 9.71 -19.71 -12.20
N ILE A 99 10.24 -18.68 -11.54
CA ILE A 99 9.88 -17.28 -11.82
C ILE A 99 10.18 -16.93 -13.29
N ARG A 100 11.38 -17.28 -13.80
CA ARG A 100 11.75 -17.01 -15.20
C ARG A 100 10.95 -17.80 -16.24
N SER A 101 10.28 -18.88 -15.83
CA SER A 101 9.41 -19.66 -16.72
C SER A 101 7.98 -19.12 -16.79
N LEU A 102 7.62 -18.20 -15.89
CA LEU A 102 6.33 -17.52 -15.92
C LEU A 102 6.32 -16.53 -17.08
N GLU A 103 5.29 -16.62 -17.91
CA GLU A 103 5.04 -15.71 -19.02
C GLU A 103 3.66 -15.10 -18.83
N ARG A 104 3.51 -13.81 -19.12
CA ARG A 104 2.22 -13.12 -19.06
C ARG A 104 1.25 -13.71 -20.09
N LEU A 105 -0.03 -13.81 -19.71
CA LEU A 105 -1.14 -14.35 -20.49
C LEU A 105 -1.97 -13.24 -21.14
#